data_AF-A0A845AH15-F1
#
_entry.id   AF-A0A845AH15-F1
#
_cell.length_a   1.000
_cell.length_b   1.000
_cell.length_c   1.000
_cell.angle_alpha   90.00
_cell.angle_beta   90.00
_cell.angle_gamma   90.00
#
_symmetry.space_group_name_H-M   'P 1'
#
loop_
_entity.id
_entity.type
_entity.pdbx_description
1 polymer ?
#
loop_
_entity_poly.entity_id
_entity_poly.type
_entity_poly.pdbx_seq_one_letter_code
_entity_poly.pdbx_strand_id
1 'polypeptide(L)'
;MMVKDWRLVVLAVYAVAIAYLMVDAGRPDSAEWFGFAAFFMVFALAPLALLCLTRSHRTAKGVAAIVLGLSGLWVIVDTLYRAAPDAQSALVFAVVPALQWVAAMIVLVGLMVMGRVGSGK
;
A
#
# COMPACT_ATOMS: atom_id res chain seq x y z
N MET A 1 22.21 5.47 13.81
CA MET A 1 22.16 5.31 12.34
C MET A 1 20.90 5.98 11.84
N MET A 2 20.98 7.23 11.39
CA MET A 2 19.82 8.01 10.94
C MET A 2 19.27 7.33 9.68
N VAL A 3 18.02 6.84 9.72
CA VAL A 3 17.42 6.19 8.56
C VAL A 3 17.39 7.20 7.42
N LYS A 4 18.30 7.06 6.45
CA LYS A 4 18.54 8.03 5.37
C LYS A 4 17.30 8.26 4.49
N ASP A 5 16.28 7.42 4.59
CA ASP A 5 14.98 7.61 3.95
C ASP A 5 13.86 6.99 4.81
N TRP A 6 13.28 7.78 5.71
CA TRP A 6 12.21 7.36 6.64
C TRP A 6 10.99 6.75 5.93
N ARG A 7 10.79 7.05 4.65
CA ARG A 7 9.72 6.49 3.82
C ARG A 7 9.89 4.97 3.61
N LEU A 8 11.13 4.47 3.67
CA LEU A 8 11.38 3.03 3.64
C LEU A 8 10.89 2.34 4.91
N VAL A 9 10.89 3.04 6.06
CA VAL A 9 10.30 2.52 7.30
C VAL A 9 8.79 2.40 7.14
N VAL A 10 8.13 3.40 6.53
CA VAL A 10 6.70 3.33 6.22
C VAL A 10 6.38 2.13 5.34
N LEU A 11 7.15 1.94 4.26
CA LEU A 11 6.97 0.81 3.36
C LEU A 11 7.22 -0.53 4.06
N ALA A 12 8.27 -0.63 4.87
CA ALA A 12 8.60 -1.84 5.62
C ALA A 12 7.53 -2.20 6.66
N VAL A 13 7.04 -1.21 7.42
CA VAL A 13 5.95 -1.40 8.39
C VAL A 13 4.68 -1.87 7.69
N TYR A 14 4.33 -1.24 6.57
CA TYR A 14 3.18 -1.67 5.76
C TYR A 14 3.36 -3.09 5.21
N ALA A 15 4.55 -3.43 4.72
CA ALA A 15 4.86 -4.77 4.23
C ALA A 15 4.72 -5.85 5.30
N VAL A 16 5.23 -5.60 6.50
CA VAL A 16 5.08 -6.52 7.63
C VAL A 16 3.61 -6.67 8.01
N ALA A 17 2.84 -5.58 8.04
CA ALA A 17 1.42 -5.64 8.37
C ALA A 17 0.60 -6.42 7.33
N ILE A 18 0.83 -6.22 6.04
CA ILE A 18 0.15 -6.98 4.97
C ILE A 18 0.54 -8.46 5.01
N ALA A 19 1.83 -8.77 5.20
CA ALA A 19 2.29 -10.15 5.31
C ALA A 19 1.65 -10.86 6.52
N TYR A 20 1.59 -10.20 7.66
CA TYR A 20 0.91 -10.71 8.86
C TYR A 20 -0.58 -10.99 8.57
N LEU A 21 -1.29 -10.02 8.01
CA LEU A 21 -2.72 -10.16 7.71
C LEU A 21 -3.01 -11.27 6.71
N MET A 22 -2.15 -11.46 5.70
CA MET A 22 -2.29 -12.57 4.76
C MET A 22 -2.11 -13.93 5.43
N VAL A 23 -1.11 -14.06 6.30
CA VAL A 23 -0.87 -15.31 7.05
C VAL A 23 -2.01 -15.59 8.03
N ASP A 24 -2.50 -14.58 8.73
CA ASP A 24 -3.56 -14.71 9.73
C ASP A 24 -4.93 -15.01 9.10
N ALA A 25 -5.29 -14.32 8.01
CA ALA A 25 -6.55 -14.54 7.31
C ALA A 25 -6.52 -15.77 6.38
N GLY A 26 -5.34 -16.19 5.96
CA GLY A 26 -5.13 -17.33 5.07
C GLY A 26 -4.94 -18.65 5.82
N ARG A 27 -4.76 -19.72 5.04
CA ARG A 27 -4.29 -21.02 5.54
C ARG A 27 -3.00 -21.35 4.80
N PRO A 28 -1.81 -21.11 5.40
CA PRO A 28 -0.54 -21.41 4.76
C PRO A 28 -0.29 -22.92 4.75
N ASP A 29 -0.98 -23.64 3.85
CA ASP A 29 -1.03 -25.10 3.81
C ASP A 29 -0.35 -25.70 2.58
N SER A 30 -0.03 -24.89 1.57
CA SER A 30 0.42 -25.35 0.26
C SER A 30 1.39 -24.38 -0.40
N ALA A 31 2.24 -24.89 -1.30
CA ALA A 31 3.15 -24.06 -2.10
C ALA A 31 2.39 -23.08 -3.01
N GLU A 32 1.22 -23.49 -3.52
CA GLU A 32 0.34 -22.64 -4.33
C GLU A 32 -0.14 -21.42 -3.54
N TRP A 33 -0.53 -21.62 -2.27
CA TRP A 33 -0.90 -20.53 -1.39
C TRP A 33 0.21 -19.47 -1.25
N PHE A 34 1.46 -19.91 -1.03
CA PHE A 34 2.60 -18.98 -0.95
C PHE A 34 2.84 -18.23 -2.26
N GLY A 35 2.65 -18.89 -3.42
CA GLY A 35 2.74 -18.26 -4.73
C GLY A 35 1.71 -17.15 -4.92
N PHE A 36 0.44 -17.42 -4.60
CA PHE A 36 -0.62 -16.42 -4.65
C PHE A 36 -0.42 -15.29 -3.64
N ALA A 37 -0.05 -15.61 -2.40
CA ALA A 37 0.23 -14.64 -1.35
C ALA A 37 1.39 -13.70 -1.76
N ALA A 38 2.47 -14.23 -2.35
CA ALA A 38 3.57 -13.42 -2.84
C ALA A 38 3.13 -12.45 -3.94
N PHE A 39 2.31 -12.91 -4.90
CA PHE A 39 1.76 -12.05 -5.95
C PHE A 39 0.91 -10.92 -5.37
N PHE A 40 -0.05 -11.24 -4.50
CA PHE A 40 -0.91 -10.22 -3.86
C PHE A 40 -0.11 -9.29 -2.95
N MET A 41 0.91 -9.79 -2.26
CA MET A 41 1.78 -8.97 -1.44
C MET A 41 2.51 -7.95 -2.31
N VAL A 42 3.15 -8.37 -3.42
CA VAL A 42 3.80 -7.43 -4.34
C VAL A 42 2.79 -6.42 -4.89
N PHE A 43 1.60 -6.86 -5.28
CA PHE A 43 0.54 -5.99 -5.78
C PHE A 43 0.07 -4.95 -4.73
N ALA A 44 -0.08 -5.38 -3.47
CA ALA A 44 -0.44 -4.52 -2.34
C ALA A 44 0.65 -3.50 -1.98
N LEU A 45 1.93 -3.88 -2.11
CA LEU A 45 3.04 -2.99 -1.78
C LEU A 45 3.34 -2.00 -2.90
N ALA A 46 3.09 -2.36 -4.16
CA ALA A 46 3.48 -1.57 -5.32
C ALA A 46 3.02 -0.09 -5.30
N PRO A 47 1.77 0.28 -4.96
CA PRO A 47 1.36 1.68 -4.96
C PRO A 47 2.11 2.50 -3.90
N LEU A 48 2.35 1.94 -2.71
CA LEU A 48 3.12 2.60 -1.67
C LEU A 48 4.61 2.64 -2.01
N ALA A 49 5.15 1.56 -2.59
CA ALA A 49 6.53 1.51 -3.06
C ALA A 49 6.79 2.59 -4.10
N LEU A 50 5.86 2.83 -5.03
CA LEU A 50 5.97 3.90 -6.02
C LEU A 50 6.11 5.30 -5.35
N LEU A 51 5.32 5.57 -4.31
CA LEU A 51 5.39 6.84 -3.57
C LEU A 51 6.67 6.95 -2.73
N CYS A 52 7.10 5.86 -2.09
CA CYS A 52 8.26 5.84 -1.20
C CYS A 52 9.60 5.82 -1.94
N LEU A 53 9.70 5.14 -3.09
CA LEU A 53 10.95 4.96 -3.82
C LEU A 53 11.24 6.11 -4.80
N THR A 54 10.22 6.82 -5.27
CA THR A 54 10.43 7.97 -6.16
C THR A 54 11.05 9.16 -5.40
N ARG A 55 12.06 9.81 -6.00
CA ARG A 55 12.87 10.84 -5.32
C ARG A 55 12.28 12.25 -5.39
N SER A 56 11.36 12.54 -6.31
CA SER A 56 10.74 13.85 -6.40
C SER A 56 9.66 14.05 -5.32
N HIS A 57 9.53 15.26 -4.78
CA HIS A 57 8.50 15.62 -3.81
C HIS A 57 8.44 14.68 -2.58
N ARG A 58 9.62 14.31 -2.05
CA ARG A 58 9.78 13.24 -1.03
C ARG A 58 8.80 13.37 0.14
N THR A 59 8.68 14.56 0.72
CA THR A 59 7.82 14.79 1.88
C THR A 59 6.35 14.58 1.55
N ALA A 60 5.85 15.20 0.48
CA ALA A 60 4.45 15.08 0.05
C ALA A 60 4.08 13.62 -0.27
N LYS A 61 4.95 12.92 -1.01
CA LYS A 61 4.73 11.50 -1.32
C LYS A 61 4.83 10.60 -0.09
N GLY A 62 5.73 10.91 0.85
CA GLY A 62 5.85 10.18 2.11
C GLY A 62 4.60 10.33 2.97
N VAL A 63 4.04 11.54 3.08
CA VAL A 63 2.77 11.78 3.77
C VAL A 63 1.63 11.04 3.07
N ALA A 64 1.55 11.11 1.74
CA ALA A 64 0.55 10.36 0.97
C ALA A 64 0.68 8.84 1.18
N ALA A 65 1.90 8.29 1.23
CA ALA A 65 2.14 6.89 1.51
C ALA A 65 1.67 6.48 2.92
N ILE A 66 1.87 7.32 3.93
CA ILE A 66 1.32 7.08 5.28
C ILE A 66 -0.21 7.05 5.24
N VAL A 67 -0.83 8.07 4.62
CA VAL A 67 -2.30 8.18 4.57
C VAL A 67 -2.91 6.98 3.85
N LEU A 68 -2.37 6.61 2.68
CA LEU A 68 -2.87 5.47 1.90
C LEU A 68 -2.57 4.13 2.57
N GLY A 69 -1.43 4.00 3.23
CA GLY A 69 -1.07 2.80 3.98
C GLY A 69 -2.00 2.57 5.16
N LEU A 70 -2.22 3.60 5.98
CA LEU A 70 -3.09 3.52 7.14
C LEU A 70 -4.56 3.32 6.74
N SER A 71 -5.05 4.05 5.73
CA SER A 71 -6.44 3.88 5.27
C SER A 71 -6.67 2.50 4.65
N GLY A 72 -5.73 2.00 3.84
CA GLY A 72 -5.80 0.66 3.27
C GLY A 72 -5.76 -0.43 4.33
N LEU A 73 -4.84 -0.33 5.30
CA LEU A 73 -4.79 -1.25 6.44
C LEU A 73 -6.09 -1.25 7.24
N TRP A 74 -6.65 -0.06 7.50
CA TRP A 74 -7.90 0.07 8.22
C TRP A 74 -9.05 -0.63 7.48
N VAL A 75 -9.19 -0.43 6.16
CA VAL A 75 -10.22 -1.10 5.35
C VAL A 75 -10.03 -2.63 5.35
N ILE A 76 -8.79 -3.11 5.20
CA ILE A 76 -8.50 -4.55 5.24
C ILE A 76 -8.90 -5.15 6.59
N VAL A 77 -8.49 -4.53 7.71
CA VAL A 77 -8.82 -5.00 9.05
C VAL A 77 -10.32 -4.95 9.31
N ASP A 78 -10.99 -3.87 8.91
CA ASP A 78 -12.44 -3.73 9.07
C ASP A 78 -13.19 -4.83 8.29
N THR A 79 -12.76 -5.11 7.06
CA THR A 79 -13.35 -6.15 6.22
C THR A 79 -13.11 -7.56 6.73
N LEU A 80 -11.92 -7.84 7.27
CA LEU A 80 -11.56 -9.19 7.74
C LEU A 80 -12.11 -9.53 9.12
N TYR A 81 -12.20 -8.56 10.03
CA TYR A 81 -12.48 -8.85 11.45
C TYR A 81 -13.74 -8.19 12.01
N ARG A 82 -14.33 -7.21 11.31
CA ARG A 82 -15.54 -6.50 11.79
C ARG A 82 -16.77 -6.76 10.93
N ALA A 83 -16.58 -6.96 9.62
CA ALA A 83 -17.66 -7.40 8.76
C ALA A 83 -18.02 -8.87 9.04
N ALA A 84 -19.26 -9.27 8.71
CA ALA A 84 -19.68 -10.66 8.83
C ALA A 84 -18.75 -11.55 7.99
N PRO A 85 -18.31 -12.72 8.50
CA PRO A 85 -17.39 -13.59 7.77
C PRO A 85 -18.01 -14.03 6.44
N ASP A 86 -17.42 -13.58 5.34
CA ASP A 86 -17.79 -13.96 3.98
C ASP A 86 -16.58 -14.59 3.29
N ALA A 87 -16.80 -15.62 2.48
CA ALA A 87 -15.79 -16.22 1.61
C ALA A 87 -15.15 -15.19 0.66
N GLN A 88 -15.86 -14.09 0.37
CA GLN A 88 -15.36 -12.99 -0.45
C GLN A 88 -14.46 -12.00 0.30
N SER A 89 -14.34 -12.08 1.62
CA SER A 89 -13.51 -11.15 2.42
C SER A 89 -12.05 -11.12 1.96
N ALA A 90 -11.52 -12.24 1.46
CA ALA A 90 -10.15 -12.31 0.92
C ALA A 90 -9.92 -11.42 -0.33
N LEU A 91 -10.97 -11.06 -1.08
CA LEU A 91 -10.88 -10.13 -2.21
C LEU A 91 -10.42 -8.73 -1.78
N VAL A 92 -10.51 -8.40 -0.50
CA VAL A 92 -10.00 -7.12 0.04
C VAL A 92 -8.52 -6.92 -0.27
N PHE A 93 -7.73 -8.00 -0.32
CA PHE A 93 -6.31 -7.97 -0.69
C PHE A 93 -6.07 -7.67 -2.18
N ALA A 94 -7.11 -7.69 -3.01
CA ALA A 94 -7.05 -7.26 -4.41
C ALA A 94 -7.66 -5.85 -4.57
N VAL A 95 -8.84 -5.64 -3.99
CA VAL A 95 -9.63 -4.41 -4.17
C VAL A 95 -8.95 -3.21 -3.52
N VAL A 96 -8.46 -3.35 -2.28
CA VAL A 96 -7.81 -2.23 -1.57
C VAL A 96 -6.54 -1.77 -2.30
N PRO A 97 -5.62 -2.66 -2.70
CA PRO A 97 -4.48 -2.26 -3.53
C PRO A 97 -4.85 -1.60 -4.85
N ALA A 98 -5.91 -2.08 -5.54
CA ALA A 98 -6.37 -1.45 -6.78
C ALA A 98 -6.83 0.00 -6.55
N LEU A 99 -7.55 0.27 -5.46
CA LEU A 99 -7.93 1.63 -5.08
C LEU A 99 -6.72 2.48 -4.65
N GLN A 100 -5.75 1.88 -3.94
CA GLN A 100 -4.50 2.55 -3.58
C GLN A 100 -3.67 2.93 -4.80
N TRP A 101 -3.68 2.13 -5.88
CA TRP A 101 -3.08 2.48 -7.16
C TRP A 101 -3.72 3.74 -7.76
N VAL A 102 -5.06 3.78 -7.83
CA VAL A 102 -5.78 4.97 -8.33
C VAL A 102 -5.41 6.20 -7.50
N ALA A 103 -5.43 6.09 -6.17
CA ALA A 103 -5.10 7.20 -5.28
C ALA A 103 -3.62 7.64 -5.42
N ALA A 104 -2.68 6.69 -5.52
CA ALA A 104 -1.27 7.00 -5.75
C ALA A 104 -1.06 7.72 -7.09
N MET A 105 -1.76 7.30 -8.15
CA MET A 105 -1.70 7.98 -9.45
C MET A 105 -2.27 9.40 -9.39
N ILE A 106 -3.37 9.62 -8.68
CA ILE A 106 -3.92 10.96 -8.44
C ILE A 106 -2.88 11.86 -7.76
N VAL A 107 -2.20 11.36 -6.72
CA VAL A 107 -1.14 12.10 -6.02
C VAL A 107 0.02 12.44 -6.97
N LEU A 108 0.48 11.49 -7.77
CA LEU A 108 1.58 11.71 -8.70
C LEU A 108 1.23 12.75 -9.78
N VAL A 109 0.04 12.66 -10.36
CA VAL A 109 -0.46 13.61 -11.36
C VAL A 109 -0.61 15.00 -10.73
N GLY A 110 -1.20 15.09 -9.53
CA GLY A 110 -1.36 16.36 -8.83
C GLY A 110 -0.03 17.07 -8.57
N LEU A 111 0.97 16.33 -8.07
CA LEU A 111 2.32 16.87 -7.85
C LEU A 111 3.00 17.28 -9.16
N MET A 112 2.81 16.53 -10.24
CA MET A 112 3.35 16.84 -11.56
C MET A 112 2.75 18.15 -12.12
N VAL A 113 1.44 18.34 -11.99
CA VAL A 113 0.74 19.55 -12.43
C VAL A 113 1.21 20.76 -11.61
N MET A 114 1.30 20.63 -10.28
CA MET A 114 1.81 21.70 -9.40
C MET A 114 3.24 22.11 -9.77
N GLY A 115 4.11 21.15 -10.07
CA GLY A 115 5.48 21.41 -10.50
C GLY A 115 5.56 22.18 -11.82
N ARG A 116 4.64 21.94 -12.76
CA ARG A 116 4.57 22.68 -14.03
C ARG A 116 4.06 24.11 -13.85
N VAL A 117 3.07 24.31 -12.99
CA VAL A 117 2.52 25.65 -12.70
C VAL A 117 3.53 26.51 -11.93
N GLY A 118 4.31 25.91 -11.02
CA GLY A 118 5.33 26.60 -10.24
C GLY A 118 6.55 27.06 -11.05
N SER A 119 6.92 26.32 -12.11
CA SER A 119 8.07 26.63 -12.99
C SER A 119 7.72 27.56 -14.17
N GLY A 120 6.47 28.01 -14.28
CA GLY A 120 6.02 28.97 -15.29
C GLY A 120 6.27 30.45 -14.94
N LYS A 121 7.14 30.70 -13.96
CA LYS A 121 7.73 32.00 -13.64
C LYS A 121 9.21 31.96 -13.97
#